data_AF-A0A016T4T9-F1
#
_entry.id   AF-A0A016T4T9-F1
#
_cell.length_a   1.000
_cell.length_b   1.000
_cell.length_c   1.000
_cell.angle_alpha   90.00
_cell.angle_beta   90.00
_cell.angle_gamma   90.00
#
_symmetry.space_group_name_H-M   'P 1'
#
loop_
_entity.id
_entity.type
_entity.pdbx_description
1 polymer ?
#
loop_
_entity_poly.entity_id
_entity_poly.type
_entity_poly.pdbx_seq_one_letter_code
_entity_poly.pdbx_strand_id
1 'polypeptide(L)'
;MRICSRLFSALVHFHNPTLWPNELKTAVATGCRVTPSFITEEEENELLREVEPHMKRLRYEKSHWDDAIHLYREREQRKWSPANEKVIQRIRILRLERLPMKCAPEMCVITTYDLRLPV
;
A
#
# COMPACT_ATOMS: atom_id res chain seq x y z
N MET A 1 8.23 -18.95 -4.79
CA MET A 1 6.95 -19.48 -4.27
C MET A 1 5.79 -18.95 -5.11
N ARG A 2 5.12 -19.81 -5.88
CA ARG A 2 3.87 -19.49 -6.57
C ARG A 2 2.73 -19.67 -5.57
N ILE A 3 2.07 -18.57 -5.19
CA ILE A 3 0.94 -18.61 -4.27
C ILE A 3 -0.21 -19.33 -4.99
N CYS A 4 -0.77 -20.33 -4.32
CA CYS A 4 -1.86 -21.17 -4.80
C CYS A 4 -3.09 -20.29 -5.10
N SER A 5 -3.70 -20.45 -6.28
CA SER A 5 -4.79 -19.61 -6.81
C SER A 5 -5.99 -19.43 -5.89
N ARG A 6 -6.17 -20.31 -4.90
CA ARG A 6 -7.27 -20.27 -3.93
C ARG A 6 -7.20 -19.10 -2.94
N LEU A 7 -6.00 -18.59 -2.59
CA LEU A 7 -5.86 -17.46 -1.67
C LEU A 7 -6.18 -16.10 -2.33
N PHE A 8 -6.05 -16.02 -3.65
CA PHE A 8 -6.29 -14.78 -4.39
C PHE A 8 -7.77 -14.34 -4.31
N SER A 9 -8.71 -15.29 -4.37
CA SER A 9 -10.14 -15.01 -4.30
C SER A 9 -10.61 -14.51 -2.93
N ALA A 10 -9.86 -14.76 -1.85
CA ALA A 10 -10.24 -14.31 -0.51
C ALA A 10 -9.79 -12.87 -0.22
N LEU A 11 -8.76 -12.38 -0.93
CA LEU A 11 -8.13 -11.09 -0.68
C LEU A 11 -8.50 -10.02 -1.71
N VAL A 12 -9.17 -10.40 -2.80
CA VAL A 12 -9.59 -9.48 -3.87
C VAL A 12 -11.10 -9.51 -4.00
N HIS A 13 -11.72 -8.35 -3.78
CA HIS A 13 -13.16 -8.15 -3.92
C HIS A 13 -13.44 -7.08 -4.97
N PHE A 14 -14.32 -7.38 -5.93
CA PHE A 14 -14.79 -6.41 -6.91
C PHE A 14 -16.15 -5.86 -6.46
N HIS A 15 -16.18 -4.58 -6.09
CA HIS A 15 -17.43 -3.90 -5.78
C HIS A 15 -18.31 -3.77 -7.04
N ASN A 16 -19.62 -3.98 -6.91
CA ASN A 16 -20.59 -4.00 -8.02
C ASN A 16 -20.14 -4.90 -9.19
N PRO A 17 -20.05 -6.23 -9.00
CA PRO A 17 -19.38 -7.14 -9.94
C PRO A 17 -20.01 -7.20 -11.33
N THR A 18 -21.26 -6.74 -11.49
CA THR A 18 -21.98 -6.62 -12.77
C THR A 18 -21.41 -5.53 -13.68
N LEU A 19 -20.78 -4.50 -13.11
CA LEU A 19 -20.17 -3.39 -13.85
C LEU A 19 -18.80 -3.73 -14.44
N TRP A 20 -18.22 -4.87 -14.06
CA TRP A 20 -16.86 -5.25 -14.43
C TRP A 20 -16.86 -6.34 -15.50
N PRO A 21 -16.38 -6.04 -16.73
CA PRO A 21 -16.17 -7.05 -17.77
C PRO A 21 -15.21 -8.15 -17.29
N ASN A 22 -15.45 -9.40 -17.71
CA ASN A 22 -14.64 -10.55 -17.30
C ASN A 22 -13.18 -10.43 -17.75
N GLU A 23 -12.94 -9.81 -18.91
CA GLU A 23 -11.59 -9.51 -19.41
C GLU A 23 -10.84 -8.59 -18.44
N LEU A 24 -11.49 -7.54 -17.94
CA LEU A 24 -10.91 -6.61 -16.99
C LEU A 24 -10.63 -7.29 -15.64
N LYS A 25 -11.56 -8.12 -15.14
CA LYS A 25 -11.34 -8.92 -13.93
C LYS A 25 -10.10 -9.81 -14.07
N THR A 26 -9.94 -10.43 -15.24
CA THR A 26 -8.80 -11.32 -15.55
C THR A 26 -7.50 -10.53 -15.66
N ALA A 27 -7.52 -9.37 -16.32
CA ALA A 27 -6.39 -8.47 -16.42
C ALA A 27 -5.93 -7.97 -15.04
N VAL A 28 -6.86 -7.55 -14.18
CA VAL A 28 -6.59 -7.16 -12.79
C VAL A 28 -6.03 -8.35 -12.01
N ALA A 29 -6.64 -9.53 -12.12
CA ALA A 29 -6.16 -10.73 -11.43
C ALA A 29 -4.74 -11.15 -11.83
N THR A 30 -4.35 -10.88 -13.09
CA THR A 30 -3.02 -11.20 -13.62
C THR A 30 -2.00 -10.10 -13.30
N GLY A 31 -2.41 -8.84 -13.35
CA GLY A 31 -1.57 -7.67 -13.11
C GLY A 31 -1.31 -7.40 -11.62
N CYS A 32 -2.31 -7.60 -10.77
CA CYS A 32 -2.23 -7.33 -9.33
C CYS A 32 -1.79 -8.57 -8.55
N ARG A 33 -0.96 -8.39 -7.53
CA ARG A 33 -0.51 -9.46 -6.64
C ARG A 33 -0.65 -9.01 -5.19
N VAL A 34 -1.25 -9.87 -4.38
CA VAL A 34 -1.31 -9.72 -2.92
C VAL A 34 -0.40 -10.77 -2.29
N THR A 35 0.50 -10.32 -1.42
CA THR A 35 1.36 -11.21 -0.63
C THR A 35 0.89 -11.12 0.82
N PRO A 36 0.10 -12.09 1.32
CA PRO A 36 -0.36 -12.07 2.70
C PRO A 36 0.83 -12.19 3.67
N SER A 37 0.71 -11.56 4.84
CA SER A 37 1.73 -11.58 5.88
C SER A 37 3.13 -11.23 5.36
N PHE A 38 3.19 -10.24 4.46
CA PHE A 38 4.46 -9.80 3.90
C PHE A 38 5.37 -9.24 4.99
N ILE A 39 4.84 -8.48 5.93
CA ILE A 39 5.58 -8.01 7.10
C ILE A 39 5.15 -8.80 8.34
N THR A 40 6.06 -8.94 9.30
CA THR A 40 5.73 -9.54 10.61
C THR A 40 5.15 -8.47 11.56
N GLU A 41 4.52 -8.90 12.64
CA GLU A 41 3.98 -7.99 13.65
C GLU A 41 5.08 -7.12 14.29
N GLU A 42 6.29 -7.65 14.44
CA GLU A 42 7.44 -6.88 14.93
C GLU A 42 7.89 -5.81 13.93
N GLU A 43 7.93 -6.15 12.63
CA GLU A 43 8.22 -5.20 11.56
C GLU A 43 7.14 -4.11 11.45
N GLU A 44 5.86 -4.47 11.62
CA GLU A 44 4.73 -3.53 11.69
C GLU A 44 4.89 -2.54 12.84
N ASN A 45 5.20 -3.06 14.04
CA ASN A 45 5.38 -2.23 15.23
C ASN A 45 6.57 -1.27 15.10
N GLU A 46 7.67 -1.70 14.48
CA GLU A 46 8.84 -0.84 14.25
C GLU A 46 8.56 0.26 13.21
N LEU A 47 7.81 -0.06 12.15
CA LEU A 47 7.34 0.94 11.18
C LEU A 47 6.45 1.97 11.85
N LEU A 48 5.49 1.54 12.67
CA LEU A 48 4.59 2.45 13.40
C LEU A 48 5.37 3.33 14.38
N ARG A 49 6.33 2.78 15.11
CA ARG A 49 7.17 3.53 16.06
C ARG A 49 7.93 4.67 15.39
N GLU A 50 8.46 4.44 14.17
CA GLU A 50 9.16 5.47 13.41
C GLU A 50 8.19 6.50 12.82
N VAL A 51 7.06 6.07 12.27
CA VAL A 51 6.14 6.92 11.49
C VAL A 51 5.21 7.76 12.36
N GLU A 52 4.65 7.17 13.42
CA GLU A 52 3.54 7.75 14.16
C GLU A 52 3.84 9.13 14.81
N PRO A 53 5.03 9.38 15.41
CA PRO A 53 5.38 10.69 15.96
C PRO A 53 5.33 11.82 14.93
N HIS A 54 5.66 11.52 13.67
CA HIS A 54 5.63 12.49 12.58
C HIS A 54 4.20 12.71 12.09
N MET A 55 3.43 11.65 11.90
CA MET A 55 2.05 11.75 11.42
C MET A 55 1.14 12.47 12.41
N LYS A 56 1.30 12.24 13.73
CA LYS A 56 0.52 12.91 14.79
C LYS A 56 0.60 14.43 14.78
N ARG A 57 1.67 15.00 14.21
CA ARG A 57 1.87 16.46 14.12
C ARG A 57 1.19 17.08 12.90
N LEU A 58 0.81 16.28 11.92
CA LEU A 58 0.14 16.75 10.71
C LEU A 58 -1.36 16.92 10.95
N ARG A 59 -1.93 17.95 10.35
CA ARG A 59 -3.39 18.18 10.33
C ARG A 59 -4.03 17.32 9.25
N TYR A 60 -5.28 16.95 9.45
CA TYR A 60 -6.07 16.30 8.41
C TYR A 60 -6.45 17.30 7.33
N GLU A 61 -6.31 16.87 6.08
CA GLU A 61 -6.71 17.57 4.87
C GLU A 61 -8.09 17.06 4.44
N LYS A 62 -8.91 17.98 3.92
CA LYS A 62 -10.31 17.71 3.54
C LYS A 62 -10.52 17.59 2.03
N SER A 63 -9.63 18.13 1.21
CA SER A 63 -9.83 18.25 -0.23
C SER A 63 -8.60 17.77 -0.99
N HIS A 64 -8.78 16.75 -1.83
CA HIS A 64 -7.83 16.38 -2.88
C HIS A 64 -8.31 16.94 -4.22
N TRP A 65 -7.39 17.16 -5.17
CA TRP A 65 -7.69 17.84 -6.45
C TRP A 65 -8.66 17.07 -7.36
N ASP A 66 -8.80 15.76 -7.14
CA ASP A 66 -9.72 14.86 -7.85
C ASP A 66 -10.85 14.32 -6.94
N ASP A 67 -10.94 14.83 -5.71
CA ASP A 67 -11.89 14.40 -4.69
C ASP A 67 -11.84 12.90 -4.33
N ALA A 68 -10.74 12.21 -4.67
CA ALA A 68 -10.63 10.75 -4.46
C ALA A 68 -10.28 10.35 -3.02
N ILE A 69 -9.70 11.26 -2.24
CA ILE A 69 -9.28 11.01 -0.85
C ILE A 69 -9.77 12.12 0.07
N HIS A 70 -10.46 11.72 1.15
CA HIS A 70 -10.96 12.62 2.19
C HIS A 70 -10.35 12.29 3.56
N LEU A 71 -10.26 13.30 4.42
CA LEU A 71 -9.86 13.17 5.83
C LEU A 71 -8.55 12.38 5.99
N TYR A 72 -7.56 12.77 5.19
CA TYR A 72 -6.24 12.15 5.16
C TYR A 72 -5.18 13.09 5.73
N ARG A 73 -4.05 12.52 6.10
CA ARG A 73 -2.79 13.26 6.23
C ARG A 73 -1.71 12.41 5.59
N GLU A 74 -0.82 13.05 4.86
CA GLU A 74 0.24 12.35 4.13
C GLU A 74 1.60 12.97 4.37
N ARG A 75 2.63 12.15 4.23
CA ARG A 75 4.01 12.61 4.24
C ARG A 75 4.84 11.75 3.30
N GLU A 76 5.81 12.42 2.69
CA GLU A 76 6.87 11.79 1.94
C GLU A 76 8.07 11.45 2.84
N GLN A 77 8.57 10.22 2.73
CA GLN A 77 9.72 9.75 3.49
C GLN A 77 10.72 9.00 2.59
N ARG A 78 11.96 9.49 2.58
CA ARG A 78 13.07 8.90 1.80
C ARG A 78 14.02 8.06 2.66
N LYS A 79 14.25 8.49 3.90
CA LYS A 79 15.19 7.85 4.83
C LYS A 79 14.41 7.06 5.86
N TRP A 80 14.84 5.83 6.11
CA TRP A 80 14.29 4.94 7.11
C TRP A 80 15.35 4.54 8.10
N SER A 81 14.95 4.15 9.31
CA SER A 81 15.85 3.48 10.24
C SER A 81 16.42 2.20 9.61
N PRO A 82 17.59 1.70 10.07
CA PRO A 82 18.15 0.45 9.55
C PRO A 82 17.25 -0.77 9.68
N ALA A 83 16.33 -0.78 10.66
CA ALA A 83 15.34 -1.84 10.81
C ALA A 83 14.27 -1.75 9.70
N ASN A 84 13.67 -0.57 9.53
CA ASN A 84 12.60 -0.35 8.55
C ASN A 84 13.09 -0.35 7.10
N GLU A 85 14.33 0.10 6.85
CA GLU A 85 14.92 0.08 5.50
C GLU A 85 14.99 -1.36 4.96
N LYS A 86 15.17 -2.39 5.80
CA LYS A 86 15.13 -3.80 5.36
C LYS A 86 13.79 -4.16 4.74
N VAL A 87 12.68 -3.70 5.34
CA VAL A 87 11.33 -3.91 4.81
C VAL A 87 11.16 -3.18 3.48
N ILE A 88 11.56 -1.91 3.42
CA ILE A 88 11.46 -1.10 2.18
C ILE A 88 12.29 -1.71 1.05
N GLN A 89 13.48 -2.23 1.35
CA GLN A 89 14.33 -2.94 0.38
C GLN A 89 13.67 -4.22 -0.13
N ARG A 90 13.02 -5.00 0.74
CA ARG A 90 12.25 -6.18 0.30
C ARG A 90 11.13 -5.80 -0.66
N ILE A 91 10.43 -4.68 -0.42
CA ILE A 91 9.40 -4.14 -1.34
C ILE A 91 10.03 -3.77 -2.68
N ARG A 92 11.19 -3.08 -2.67
CA ARG A 92 11.92 -2.68 -3.88
C ARG A 92 12.36 -3.89 -4.70
N ILE A 93 12.94 -4.91 -4.06
CA ILE A 93 13.39 -6.14 -4.71
C ILE A 93 12.20 -6.88 -5.35
N LEU A 94 11.11 -7.10 -4.60
CA LEU A 94 9.91 -7.75 -5.14
C LEU A 94 9.33 -7.03 -6.35
N ARG A 95 9.44 -5.69 -6.40
CA ARG A 95 9.01 -4.90 -7.55
C ARG A 95 9.95 -5.08 -8.75
N LEU A 96 11.26 -5.05 -8.53
CA LEU A 96 12.28 -5.14 -9.58
C LEU A 96 12.29 -6.49 -10.30
N GLU A 97 11.90 -7.57 -9.62
CA GLU A 97 11.69 -8.88 -10.24
C GLU A 97 10.65 -8.86 -11.38
N ARG A 98 9.80 -7.82 -11.47
CA ARG A 98 8.65 -7.78 -12.38
C ARG A 98 8.66 -6.64 -13.40
N LEU A 99 9.38 -5.55 -13.16
CA LEU A 99 9.38 -4.38 -14.05
C LEU A 99 10.80 -3.78 -14.17
N PRO A 100 11.35 -3.61 -15.40
CA PRO A 100 12.65 -3.00 -15.60
C PRO A 100 12.63 -1.50 -15.20
N MET A 101 13.13 -1.24 -13.99
CA MET A 101 13.91 -0.10 -13.51
C MET A 101 13.83 1.26 -14.26
N LYS A 102 12.64 1.82 -14.52
CA LYS A 102 12.50 3.22 -14.97
C LYS A 102 11.68 4.14 -14.06
N CYS A 103 10.93 3.60 -13.08
CA CYS A 103 9.99 4.39 -12.27
C CYS A 103 9.98 3.99 -10.78
N ALA A 104 11.12 3.55 -10.22
CA ALA A 104 11.15 3.23 -8.80
C ALA A 104 11.07 4.53 -8.00
N PRO A 105 10.05 4.72 -7.15
CA PRO A 105 10.00 5.90 -6.31
C PRO A 105 11.13 5.78 -5.29
N GLU A 106 12.02 6.77 -5.28
CA GLU A 106 13.05 6.93 -4.25
C GLU A 106 12.44 7.22 -2.86
N MET A 107 11.13 7.40 -2.82
CA MET A 107 10.38 7.99 -1.73
C MET A 107 9.12 7.18 -1.47
N CYS A 108 8.85 6.90 -0.20
CA CYS A 108 7.61 6.29 0.25
C CYS A 108 6.63 7.39 0.65
N VAL A 109 5.40 7.30 0.16
CA VAL A 109 4.29 8.12 0.65
C VAL A 109 3.62 7.35 1.77
N ILE A 110 3.50 8.01 2.92
CA ILE A 110 2.83 7.49 4.11
C ILE A 110 1.52 8.26 4.24
N THR A 111 0.40 7.54 4.21
CA THR A 111 -0.93 8.12 4.32
C THR A 111 -1.67 7.50 5.49
N THR A 112 -2.34 8.31 6.30
CA THR A 112 -3.26 7.82 7.34
C THR A 112 -4.64 8.45 7.15
N TYR A 113 -5.67 7.65 7.40
CA TYR A 113 -7.08 8.03 7.27
C TYR A 113 -7.73 8.10 8.64
N ASP A 114 -8.66 9.03 8.86
CA ASP A 114 -9.53 8.98 10.05
C ASP A 114 -10.80 8.20 9.74
N LEU A 115 -10.89 6.96 10.23
CA LEU A 115 -12.06 6.09 10.05
C LEU A 115 -13.21 6.39 11.01
N ARG A 116 -13.05 7.37 11.93
CA ARG A 116 -14.07 7.70 12.94
C ARG A 116 -15.04 8.77 12.49
N LEU A 117 -14.76 9.42 11.36
CA LEU A 117 -15.60 10.45 10.78
C LEU A 117 -16.30 9.86 9.55
N PRO A 118 -17.63 9.96 9.45
CA PRO A 118 -18.34 9.51 8.26
C PRO A 118 -17.86 10.33 7.05
N VAL A 119 -17.53 9.62 5.97
CA VAL A 119 -17.35 10.19 4.63
C VAL A 119 -18.70 10.59 4.06
#